data_AF-A0A9J6PJQ8-F1
#
_entry.id   AF-A0A9J6PJQ8-F1
#
_cell.length_a   1.000
_cell.length_b   1.000
_cell.length_c   1.000
_cell.angle_alpha   90.00
_cell.angle_beta   90.00
_cell.angle_gamma   90.00
#
_symmetry.space_group_name_H-M   'P 1'
#
loop_
_entity.id
_entity.type
_entity.pdbx_description
1 polymer ?
#
loop_
_entity_poly.entity_id
_entity_poly.type
_entity_poly.pdbx_seq_one_letter_code
_entity_poly.pdbx_strand_id
1 'polypeptide(L)'
;MKASHRYTDEGLGGLYGANSRKTALSEVTHWNVDLSSRVLISKNLQLNNVLELTNSGVRDTLGVSLNDITGNKYDITHQIGSWVKEQGYDGILAPSARNPTGSNLISFFGF
;
A
#
# COMPACT_ATOMS: atom_id res chain seq x y z
N MET A 1 -2.51 -3.65 -21.08
CA MET A 1 -2.93 -2.95 -19.85
C MET A 1 -1.75 -2.98 -18.89
N LYS A 2 -1.17 -1.83 -18.55
CA LYS A 2 -0.15 -1.76 -17.50
C LYS A 2 -0.88 -1.77 -16.16
N ALA A 3 -0.39 -2.55 -15.20
CA ALA A 3 -1.01 -2.63 -13.88
C ALA A 3 -0.69 -1.35 -13.10
N SER A 4 -1.72 -0.59 -12.72
CA SER A 4 -1.62 0.46 -11.71
C SER A 4 -2.32 -0.02 -10.44
N HIS A 5 -1.67 0.17 -9.30
CA HIS A 5 -2.24 -0.12 -7.99
C HIS A 5 -2.30 1.18 -7.18
N ARG A 6 -2.96 1.16 -6.02
CA ARG A 6 -3.33 2.35 -5.26
C ARG A 6 -2.18 3.36 -5.09
N TYR A 7 -0.99 2.92 -4.73
CA TYR A 7 0.20 3.77 -4.50
C TYR A 7 1.29 3.64 -5.57
N THR A 8 1.00 3.00 -6.70
CA THR A 8 1.97 2.74 -7.76
C THR A 8 1.33 2.99 -9.11
N ASP A 9 1.68 4.13 -9.71
CA ASP A 9 1.26 4.50 -11.06
C ASP A 9 2.09 3.77 -12.13
N GLU A 10 1.73 3.91 -13.41
CA GLU A 10 2.47 3.33 -14.52
C GLU A 10 3.96 3.68 -14.47
N GLY A 11 4.83 2.67 -14.42
CA GLY A 11 6.28 2.85 -14.36
C GLY A 11 6.85 2.92 -12.95
N LEU A 12 6.02 3.00 -11.91
CA LEU A 12 6.42 2.88 -10.52
C LEU A 12 6.12 1.47 -10.00
N GLY A 13 7.16 0.67 -9.77
CA GLY A 13 7.01 -0.63 -9.13
C GLY A 13 6.85 -0.52 -7.61
N GLY A 14 6.07 -1.41 -7.00
CA GLY A 14 5.98 -1.51 -5.55
C GLY A 14 5.45 -2.87 -5.11
N LEU A 15 5.97 -3.37 -4.00
CA LEU A 15 5.50 -4.60 -3.39
C LEU A 15 4.41 -4.28 -2.36
N TYR A 16 3.25 -4.91 -2.52
CA TYR A 16 2.15 -4.81 -1.58
C TYR A 16 2.16 -6.01 -0.64
N GLY A 17 2.38 -5.73 0.64
CA GLY A 17 2.24 -6.67 1.74
C GLY A 17 1.15 -6.24 2.70
N ALA A 18 0.80 -7.13 3.61
CA ALA A 18 -0.05 -6.80 4.74
C ALA A 18 0.59 -7.32 6.03
N ASN A 19 0.33 -6.63 7.15
CA ASN A 19 0.88 -7.00 8.45
C ASN A 19 0.26 -8.27 9.06
N SER A 20 -0.73 -8.86 8.40
CA SER A 20 -1.33 -10.13 8.82
C SER A 20 -1.71 -10.99 7.63
N ARG A 21 -1.65 -12.31 7.83
CA ARG A 21 -2.14 -13.29 6.85
C ARG A 21 -3.61 -13.07 6.49
N LYS A 22 -4.44 -12.67 7.47
CA LYS A 22 -5.87 -12.38 7.25
C LYS A 22 -6.05 -11.22 6.28
N THR A 23 -5.34 -10.12 6.49
CA THR A 23 -5.37 -8.96 5.60
C THR A 23 -4.83 -9.32 4.20
N ALA A 24 -3.70 -10.05 4.12
CA ALA A 24 -3.14 -10.49 2.85
C ALA A 24 -4.11 -11.37 2.05
N LEU A 25 -4.80 -12.32 2.70
CA LEU A 25 -5.81 -13.15 2.06
C LEU A 25 -7.03 -12.33 1.61
N SER A 26 -7.56 -11.44 2.45
CA SER A 26 -8.70 -10.58 2.10
C SER A 26 -8.41 -9.66 0.90
N GLU A 27 -7.18 -9.15 0.78
CA GLU A 27 -6.77 -8.32 -0.35
C GLU A 27 -6.64 -9.13 -1.65
N VAL A 28 -6.18 -10.38 -1.57
CA VAL A 28 -5.97 -11.27 -2.73
C VAL A 28 -7.28 -11.90 -3.22
N THR A 29 -8.14 -12.39 -2.32
CA THR A 29 -9.42 -13.02 -2.70
C THR A 29 -10.40 -12.06 -3.35
N HIS A 30 -10.31 -10.76 -3.06
CA HIS A 30 -11.12 -9.74 -3.74
C HIS A 30 -10.90 -9.71 -5.27
N TRP A 31 -9.73 -10.13 -5.74
CA TRP A 31 -9.43 -10.18 -7.18
C TRP A 31 -9.91 -11.48 -7.85
N ASN A 32 -10.70 -12.30 -7.15
CA ASN A 32 -11.27 -13.56 -7.63
C ASN A 32 -10.22 -14.53 -8.19
N VAL A 33 -9.04 -14.55 -7.56
CA VAL A 33 -7.87 -15.30 -8.02
C VAL A 33 -7.86 -16.73 -7.48
N ASP A 34 -7.33 -17.65 -8.29
CA ASP A 34 -7.11 -19.04 -7.86
C ASP A 34 -5.93 -19.12 -6.87
N LEU A 35 -6.25 -19.45 -5.62
CA LEU A 35 -5.27 -19.56 -4.55
C LEU A 35 -4.37 -20.82 -4.69
N SER A 36 -4.78 -21.83 -5.46
CA SER A 36 -3.97 -23.05 -5.67
C SER A 36 -2.68 -22.76 -6.45
N SER A 37 -2.65 -21.68 -7.22
CA SER A 37 -1.50 -21.20 -7.98
C SER A 37 -0.60 -20.23 -7.20
N ARG A 38 -0.89 -19.93 -5.93
CA ARG A 38 -0.21 -18.89 -5.16
C ARG A 38 0.53 -19.45 -3.95
N VAL A 39 1.70 -18.88 -3.68
CA VAL A 39 2.51 -19.18 -2.50
C VAL A 39 2.44 -17.99 -1.54
N LEU A 40 2.10 -18.25 -0.27
CA LEU A 40 2.22 -17.26 0.79
C LEU A 40 3.70 -17.14 1.18
N ILE A 41 4.29 -15.97 0.96
CA ILE A 41 5.64 -15.65 1.41
C ILE A 41 5.53 -14.77 2.65
N SER A 42 6.18 -15.19 3.74
CA SER A 42 6.34 -14.40 4.95
C SER A 42 7.82 -14.07 5.13
N LYS A 43 8.14 -12.78 5.29
CA LYS A 43 9.50 -12.31 5.54
C LYS A 43 9.46 -11.24 6.63
N ASN A 44 10.42 -11.28 7.55
CA ASN A 44 10.62 -10.18 8.49
C ASN A 44 11.30 -9.05 7.74
N LEU A 45 10.62 -7.90 7.67
CA LEU A 45 11.13 -6.69 7.02
C LEU A 45 11.35 -5.63 8.10
N GLN A 46 12.48 -4.94 8.01
CA GLN A 46 12.70 -3.70 8.74
C GLN A 46 12.74 -2.58 7.70
N LEU A 47 11.82 -1.63 7.85
CA LEU A 47 11.79 -0.40 7.07
C LEU A 47 11.99 0.74 8.06
N ASN A 48 12.97 1.58 7.82
CA ASN A 48 13.41 2.61 8.75
C ASN A 48 12.80 3.96 8.42
N ASN A 49 12.45 4.19 7.16
CA ASN A 49 11.89 5.45 6.67
C ASN A 49 10.58 5.21 5.93
N VAL A 50 9.48 5.03 6.68
CA VAL A 50 8.15 4.75 6.12
C VAL A 50 7.22 5.93 6.34
N LEU A 51 6.45 6.31 5.32
CA LEU A 51 5.37 7.26 5.49
C LEU A 51 4.17 6.58 6.16
N GLU A 52 3.85 7.00 7.39
CA GLU A 52 2.83 6.40 8.24
C GLU A 52 1.44 7.04 8.04
N LEU A 53 0.75 6.66 6.95
CA LEU A 53 -0.58 7.18 6.63
C LEU A 53 -1.70 6.61 7.49
N THR A 54 -1.44 5.65 8.39
CA THR A 54 -2.45 5.23 9.39
C THR A 54 -2.66 6.30 10.46
N ASN A 55 -1.64 7.14 10.73
CA ASN A 55 -1.69 8.25 11.65
C ASN A 55 -2.44 9.45 11.04
N SER A 56 -3.48 9.94 11.72
CA SER A 56 -4.25 11.11 11.24
C SER A 56 -3.41 12.39 11.16
N GLY A 57 -2.48 12.63 12.08
CA GLY A 57 -1.66 13.84 12.07
C GLY A 57 -0.72 13.93 10.85
N VAL A 58 -0.24 12.78 10.37
CA VAL A 58 0.54 12.71 9.11
C VAL A 58 -0.35 13.06 7.93
N ARG A 59 -1.58 12.53 7.90
CA ARG A 59 -2.56 12.85 6.85
C ARG A 59 -2.94 14.33 6.86
N ASP A 60 -3.15 14.90 8.04
CA ASP A 60 -3.49 16.32 8.20
C ASP A 60 -2.34 17.21 7.71
N THR A 61 -1.08 16.84 7.97
CA THR A 61 0.11 17.54 7.48
C THR A 61 0.21 17.50 5.94
N LEU A 62 -0.20 16.38 5.34
CA LEU A 62 -0.25 16.22 3.88
C LEU A 62 -1.52 16.84 3.25
N GLY A 63 -2.48 17.29 4.06
CA GLY A 63 -3.76 17.82 3.58
C GLY A 63 -4.65 16.77 2.92
N VAL A 64 -4.55 15.50 3.31
CA VAL A 64 -5.31 14.39 2.73
C VAL A 64 -6.30 13.79 3.73
N SER A 65 -7.49 13.43 3.28
CA SER A 65 -8.48 12.75 4.11
C SER A 65 -8.31 11.23 4.09
N LEU A 66 -8.94 10.52 5.04
CA LEU A 66 -9.00 9.06 4.99
C LEU A 66 -9.69 8.55 3.71
N ASN A 67 -10.71 9.25 3.22
CA ASN A 67 -11.44 8.88 2.02
C ASN A 67 -10.58 9.04 0.75
N ASP A 68 -9.69 10.02 0.72
CA ASP A 68 -8.77 10.21 -0.42
C ASP A 68 -7.83 9.02 -0.62
N ILE A 69 -7.49 8.33 0.47
CA ILE A 69 -6.55 7.20 0.45
C ILE A 69 -7.22 5.82 0.54
N THR A 70 -8.52 5.75 0.84
CA THR A 70 -9.29 4.49 0.89
C THR A 70 -10.38 4.38 -0.18
N GLY A 71 -10.77 5.49 -0.80
CA GLY A 71 -11.81 5.56 -1.82
C GLY A 71 -11.42 4.90 -3.16
N ASN A 72 -12.28 5.10 -4.16
CA ASN A 72 -12.15 4.43 -5.47
C ASN A 72 -11.24 5.17 -6.45
N LYS A 73 -10.86 6.42 -6.17
CA LYS A 73 -9.96 7.22 -7.01
C LYS A 73 -8.52 7.05 -6.54
N TYR A 74 -7.58 6.96 -7.47
CA TYR A 74 -6.15 6.75 -7.16
C TYR A 74 -5.26 7.97 -7.44
N ASP A 75 -5.83 9.08 -7.93
CA ASP A 75 -5.05 10.27 -8.32
C ASP A 75 -4.15 10.79 -7.18
N ILE A 76 -4.73 10.92 -5.97
CA ILE A 76 -4.00 11.38 -4.78
C ILE A 76 -2.99 10.34 -4.30
N THR A 77 -3.38 9.06 -4.26
CA THR A 77 -2.48 8.00 -3.78
C THR A 77 -1.32 7.73 -4.74
N HIS A 78 -1.49 7.99 -6.04
CA HIS A 78 -0.43 7.96 -7.04
C HIS A 78 0.56 9.10 -6.84
N GLN A 79 0.07 10.32 -6.62
CA GLN A 79 0.93 11.47 -6.28
C GLN A 79 1.74 11.22 -5.01
N ILE A 80 1.10 10.68 -3.96
CA ILE A 80 1.79 10.29 -2.72
C ILE A 80 2.84 9.22 -3.02
N GLY A 81 2.51 8.17 -3.78
CA GLY A 81 3.44 7.09 -4.12
C GLY A 81 4.71 7.60 -4.82
N SER A 82 4.53 8.45 -5.84
CA SER A 82 5.64 9.08 -6.57
C SER A 82 6.48 9.96 -5.65
N TRP A 83 5.84 10.82 -4.85
CA TRP A 83 6.55 11.70 -3.91
C TRP A 83 7.35 10.91 -2.87
N VAL A 84 6.77 9.86 -2.28
CA VAL A 84 7.45 8.99 -1.29
C VAL A 84 8.70 8.36 -1.91
N LYS A 85 8.61 7.89 -3.17
CA LYS A 85 9.78 7.36 -3.89
C LYS A 85 10.85 8.44 -4.15
N GLU A 86 10.45 9.61 -4.61
CA GLU A 86 11.35 10.75 -4.89
C GLU A 86 12.09 11.24 -3.65
N GLN A 87 11.42 11.25 -2.49
CA GLN A 87 12.00 11.66 -1.21
C GLN A 87 12.87 10.57 -0.55
N GLY A 88 13.00 9.39 -1.17
CA GLY A 88 13.87 8.32 -0.67
C GLY A 88 13.30 7.55 0.54
N TYR A 89 11.98 7.53 0.71
CA TYR A 89 11.34 6.65 1.68
C TYR A 89 11.39 5.19 1.21
N ASP A 90 11.39 4.31 2.19
CA ASP A 90 11.41 2.86 2.01
C ASP A 90 10.05 2.31 1.57
N GLY A 91 8.98 3.03 1.91
CA GLY A 91 7.62 2.60 1.69
C GLY A 91 6.56 3.44 2.38
N ILE A 92 5.33 2.92 2.36
CA ILE A 92 4.13 3.52 2.94
C ILE A 92 3.44 2.48 3.82
N LEU A 93 3.06 2.87 5.04
CA LEU A 93 2.09 2.14 5.84
C LEU A 93 0.74 2.85 5.71
N ALA A 94 -0.22 2.21 5.05
CA ALA A 94 -1.51 2.81 4.71
C ALA A 94 -2.67 2.07 5.40
N PRO A 95 -3.78 2.75 5.74
CA PRO A 95 -5.00 2.06 6.15
C PRO A 95 -5.53 1.20 5.00
N SER A 96 -6.07 0.02 5.32
CA SER A 96 -6.72 -0.83 4.32
C SER A 96 -8.09 -0.26 3.96
N ALA A 97 -8.32 -0.07 2.65
CA ALA A 97 -9.64 0.27 2.13
C ALA A 97 -10.68 -0.83 2.36
N ARG A 98 -10.25 -2.07 2.64
CA ARG A 98 -11.09 -3.27 2.72
C ARG A 98 -11.23 -3.82 4.13
N ASN A 99 -10.36 -3.41 5.06
CA ASN A 99 -10.42 -3.77 6.46
C ASN A 99 -10.19 -2.53 7.34
N PRO A 100 -11.23 -2.00 8.02
CA PRO A 100 -11.13 -0.78 8.83
C PRO A 100 -10.09 -0.84 9.95
N THR A 101 -9.69 -2.04 10.40
CA THR A 101 -8.65 -2.24 11.43
C THR A 101 -7.33 -2.74 10.85
N GLY A 102 -7.24 -2.90 9.53
CA GLY A 102 -6.06 -3.42 8.85
C GLY A 102 -5.19 -2.33 8.23
N SER A 103 -3.91 -2.64 8.08
CA SER A 103 -2.95 -1.78 7.38
C SER A 103 -2.27 -2.55 6.26
N ASN A 104 -2.00 -1.84 5.17
CA ASN A 104 -1.27 -2.31 4.01
C ASN A 104 0.12 -1.69 4.00
N LEU A 105 1.14 -2.49 3.74
CA LEU A 105 2.51 -2.04 3.58
C LEU A 105 2.85 -2.03 2.09
N ILE A 106 3.31 -0.90 1.60
CA ILE A 106 3.80 -0.74 0.23
C ILE A 106 5.30 -0.49 0.32
N SER A 107 6.12 -1.40 -0.18
CA SER A 107 7.58 -1.20 -0.24
C SER A 107 8.01 -0.80 -1.65
N PHE A 108 8.87 0.22 -1.72
CA PHE A 108 9.44 0.69 -2.99
C PHE A 108 10.88 0.21 -3.23
N PHE A 109 11.37 -0.70 -2.40
CA PHE A 109 12.59 -1.44 -2.67
C PHE A 109 12.23 -2.77 -3.37
N GLY A 110 12.96 -3.07 -4.44
CA GLY A 110 13.01 -4.44 -4.95
C GLY A 110 13.75 -5.32 -3.93
N PHE A 111 13.37 -6.59 -3.86
CA PHE A 111 14.16 -7.59 -3.13
C PHE A 111 15.40 -8.00 -3.89
#